data_AF-W9JQP0-F1
#
_entry.id   AF-W9JQP0-F1
#
_cell.length_a   1.000
_cell.length_b   1.000
_cell.length_c   1.000
_cell.angle_alpha   90.00
_cell.angle_beta   90.00
_cell.angle_gamma   90.00
#
_symmetry.space_group_name_H-M   'P 1'
#
loop_
_entity.id
_entity.type
_entity.pdbx_description
1 polymer ?
#
loop_
_entity_poly.entity_id
_entity_poly.type
_entity_poly.pdbx_seq_one_letter_code
_entity_poly.pdbx_strand_id
1 'polypeptide(L)'
;MLGDVLGLEEKPALRPAEVSVAHAKRLAEYKTNSYRAKPCFIQYTDGKEPDEDFGHIFIFVFDPRDLQEGEFDLGKWLKRVGRSSG
;
A
#
# COMPACT_ATOMS: atom_id res chain seq x y z
N MET A 1 -2.98 16.37 -3.00
CA MET A 1 -2.55 15.12 -3.66
C MET A 1 -1.29 14.59 -2.96
N LEU A 2 -1.36 13.48 -2.21
CA LEU A 2 -0.26 12.72 -1.52
C LEU A 2 0.87 13.52 -0.83
N GLY A 3 1.62 14.39 -1.52
CA GLY A 3 2.62 15.28 -0.93
C GLY A 3 2.05 16.24 0.13
N ASP A 4 0.85 16.79 -0.08
CA ASP A 4 0.19 17.68 0.91
C ASP A 4 -0.22 16.92 2.19
N VAL A 5 -0.53 15.62 2.06
CA VAL A 5 -0.91 14.75 3.20
C VAL A 5 0.33 14.33 4.00
N LEU A 6 1.49 14.25 3.34
CA LEU A 6 2.75 13.79 3.93
C LEU A 6 3.64 14.95 4.42
N GLY A 7 3.20 16.21 4.29
CA GLY A 7 3.97 17.37 4.75
C GLY A 7 5.34 17.51 4.07
N LEU A 8 5.47 17.04 2.83
CA LEU A 8 6.74 17.09 2.11
C LEU A 8 6.95 18.50 1.53
N GLU A 9 8.00 19.18 1.97
CA GLU A 9 8.37 20.51 1.46
C GLU A 9 8.69 20.49 -0.04
N GLU A 10 9.23 19.37 -0.53
CA GLU A 10 9.42 19.12 -1.95
C GLU A 10 8.57 17.95 -2.41
N LYS A 11 7.84 18.15 -3.52
CA LYS A 11 7.11 17.08 -4.18
C LYS A 11 8.10 16.02 -4.66
N PRO A 12 8.04 14.78 -4.15
CA PRO A 12 9.04 13.77 -4.46
C PRO A 12 9.04 13.51 -5.96
N ALA A 13 10.20 13.68 -6.59
CA ALA A 13 10.39 13.30 -7.99
C ALA A 13 10.20 11.79 -8.11
N LEU A 14 9.10 11.39 -8.75
CA LEU A 14 8.88 9.99 -9.12
C LEU A 14 9.96 9.60 -10.11
N ARG A 15 11.03 8.95 -9.63
CA ARG A 15 12.02 8.36 -10.52
C ARG A 15 11.37 7.13 -11.16
N PRO A 16 11.45 6.97 -12.49
CA PRO A 16 11.11 5.70 -13.10
C PRO A 16 12.02 4.65 -12.47
N ALA A 17 11.44 3.73 -11.71
CA ALA A 17 12.13 2.50 -11.42
C ALA A 17 12.19 1.75 -12.75
N GLU A 18 13.39 1.48 -13.28
CA GLU A 18 13.53 0.49 -14.35
C GLU A 18 13.24 -0.88 -13.74
N VAL A 19 11.98 -1.27 -13.82
CA VAL A 19 11.48 -2.51 -13.27
C VAL A 19 11.30 -3.47 -14.45
N SER A 20 12.05 -4.58 -14.45
CA SER A 20 11.82 -5.65 -15.43
C SER A 20 10.36 -6.13 -15.34
N VAL A 21 9.82 -6.68 -16.43
CA VAL A 21 8.45 -7.24 -16.43
C VAL A 21 8.25 -8.24 -15.29
N ALA A 22 9.28 -9.03 -14.95
CA ALA A 22 9.25 -9.95 -13.83
C ALA A 22 9.18 -9.25 -12.47
N HIS A 23 9.96 -8.18 -12.26
CA HIS A 23 9.90 -7.38 -11.03
C HIS A 23 8.57 -6.63 -10.91
N ALA A 24 8.00 -6.15 -12.02
CA ALA A 24 6.72 -5.45 -12.03
C ALA A 24 5.58 -6.42 -11.68
N LYS A 25 5.63 -7.65 -12.22
CA LYS A 25 4.68 -8.71 -11.88
C LYS A 25 4.78 -9.13 -10.41
N ARG A 26 5.99 -9.30 -9.86
CA ARG A 26 6.19 -9.58 -8.43
C ARG A 26 5.68 -8.43 -7.56
N LEU A 27 5.91 -7.18 -7.96
CA LEU A 27 5.43 -6.00 -7.24
C LEU A 27 3.90 -5.91 -7.27
N ALA A 28 3.29 -6.25 -8.41
CA ALA A 28 1.84 -6.36 -8.54
C ALA A 28 1.28 -7.51 -7.66
N GLU A 29 1.87 -8.70 -7.69
CA GLU A 29 1.48 -9.82 -6.83
C GLU A 29 1.59 -9.46 -5.33
N TYR A 30 2.69 -8.81 -4.93
CA TYR A 30 2.89 -8.32 -3.57
C TYR A 30 1.80 -7.33 -3.15
N LYS A 31 1.53 -6.32 -3.99
CA LYS A 31 0.54 -5.27 -3.70
C LYS A 31 -0.89 -5.81 -3.71
N THR A 32 -1.24 -6.65 -4.69
CA THR A 32 -2.59 -7.18 -4.88
C THR A 32 -3.00 -8.17 -3.80
N ASN A 33 -2.07 -8.97 -3.26
CA ASN A 33 -2.40 -9.91 -2.18
C ASN A 33 -2.35 -9.27 -0.78
N SER A 34 -1.64 -8.15 -0.64
CA SER A 34 -1.46 -7.51 0.67
C SER A 34 -2.65 -6.70 1.13
N TYR A 35 -3.48 -6.23 0.20
CA TYR A 35 -4.63 -5.40 0.50
C TYR A 35 -5.91 -6.04 -0.04
N ARG A 36 -6.99 -6.01 0.75
CA ARG A 36 -8.33 -6.36 0.27
C ARG A 36 -9.23 -5.15 0.32
N ALA A 37 -10.00 -4.97 -0.75
CA ALA A 37 -11.08 -4.02 -0.76
C ALA A 37 -12.15 -4.46 0.25
N LYS A 38 -12.59 -3.53 1.10
CA LYS A 38 -13.69 -3.71 2.04
C LYS A 38 -14.65 -2.54 1.88
N PRO A 39 -15.97 -2.81 1.82
CA PRO A 39 -16.96 -1.75 1.78
C PRO A 39 -16.91 -0.93 3.07
N CYS A 40 -17.15 0.37 2.96
CA CYS A 40 -17.25 1.28 4.10
C CYS A 40 -18.18 2.45 3.82
N PHE A 41 -18.68 3.07 4.89
CA PHE A 41 -19.25 4.40 4.85
C PHE A 41 -18.14 5.44 4.99
N ILE A 42 -18.15 6.43 4.11
CA ILE A 42 -17.20 7.55 4.09
C ILE A 42 -17.98 8.77 4.57
N GLN A 43 -17.50 9.42 5.64
CA GLN A 43 -18.01 10.72 6.07
C GLN A 43 -17.04 11.80 5.60
N TYR A 44 -17.53 12.74 4.80
CA TYR A 44 -16.76 13.87 4.31
C TYR A 44 -16.74 14.97 5.36
N THR A 45 -15.55 15.48 5.66
CA THR A 45 -15.35 16.51 6.69
C THR A 45 -15.15 17.91 6.11
N ASP A 46 -15.35 18.08 4.80
CA ASP A 46 -15.11 19.33 4.08
C ASP A 46 -16.32 20.29 4.10
N GLY A 47 -17.42 19.86 4.74
CA GLY A 47 -18.65 20.65 4.89
C GLY A 47 -19.43 20.81 3.59
N LYS A 48 -19.13 20.04 2.55
CA LYS A 48 -19.84 20.05 1.27
C LYS A 48 -20.78 18.86 1.16
N GLU A 49 -21.77 18.96 0.27
CA GLU A 49 -22.63 17.83 -0.08
C GLU A 49 -22.02 17.00 -1.23
N PRO A 50 -22.18 15.66 -1.22
CA PRO A 50 -22.77 14.88 -0.13
C PRO A 50 -21.85 14.80 1.10
N ASP A 51 -22.43 14.77 2.29
CA ASP A 51 -21.72 14.63 3.57
C ASP A 51 -21.29 13.18 3.84
N GLU A 52 -21.96 12.21 3.20
CA GLU A 52 -21.64 10.79 3.28
C GLU A 52 -21.68 10.08 1.91
N ASP A 53 -20.89 9.02 1.76
CA ASP A 53 -20.90 8.15 0.58
C ASP A 53 -20.54 6.70 0.93
N PHE A 54 -20.93 5.76 0.06
CA PHE A 54 -20.58 4.36 0.18
C PHE A 54 -19.44 4.01 -0.75
N GLY A 55 -18.30 3.64 -0.17
CA GLY A 55 -17.07 3.39 -0.90
C GLY A 55 -16.41 2.07 -0.54
N HIS A 56 -15.18 1.91 -1.04
CA HIS A 56 -14.32 0.80 -0.68
C HIS A 56 -12.99 1.35 -0.17
N ILE A 57 -12.51 0.81 0.95
CA ILE A 57 -11.15 1.02 1.44
C ILE A 57 -10.31 -0.23 1.18
N PHE A 58 -9.01 -0.04 0.99
CA PHE A 58 -8.05 -1.11 0.88
C PHE A 58 -7.41 -1.36 2.25
N ILE A 59 -7.78 -2.47 2.90
CA ILE A 59 -7.25 -2.86 4.20
C ILE A 59 -6.10 -3.84 4.01
N PHE A 60 -4.98 -3.62 4.71
CA PHE A 60 -3.88 -4.59 4.75
C PHE A 60 -4.33 -5.87 5.47
N VAL A 61 -4.18 -7.03 4.84
CA VAL A 61 -4.74 -8.31 5.33
C VAL A 61 -3.70 -9.32 5.80
N PHE A 62 -2.41 -8.95 5.80
CA PHE A 62 -1.36 -9.78 6.37
C PHE A 62 -1.09 -9.42 7.83
N ASP A 63 -0.04 -10.03 8.37
CA ASP A 63 0.40 -9.89 9.74
C ASP A 63 0.70 -8.42 10.06
N PRO A 64 0.02 -7.80 11.05
CA PRO A 64 0.32 -6.42 11.46
C PRO A 64 1.77 -6.20 11.89
N ARG A 65 2.50 -7.28 12.22
CA ARG A 65 3.95 -7.23 12.49
C ARG A 65 4.78 -6.88 11.26
N ASP A 66 4.24 -7.00 10.05
CA ASP A 66 4.85 -6.53 8.80
C ASP A 66 4.75 -5.00 8.64
N LEU A 67 3.85 -4.35 9.39
CA LEU A 67 3.67 -2.90 9.42
C LEU A 67 4.44 -2.23 10.56
N GLN A 68 5.14 -3.01 11.40
CA GLN A 68 6.00 -2.42 12.43
C GLN A 68 7.21 -1.75 11.76
N GLU A 69 7.46 -0.49 12.13
CA GLU A 69 8.61 0.27 11.64
C GLU A 69 9.92 -0.53 11.82
N GLY A 70 10.68 -0.62 10.73
CA GLY A 70 11.94 -1.33 10.64
C GLY A 70 12.36 -1.53 9.19
N GLU A 71 13.62 -1.89 8.96
CA GLU A 71 14.09 -2.22 7.62
C GLU A 71 13.40 -3.50 7.11
N PHE A 72 12.92 -3.43 5.87
CA PHE A 72 12.33 -4.58 5.19
C PHE A 72 13.39 -5.67 4.99
N ASP A 73 13.16 -6.83 5.61
CA ASP A 73 14.01 -8.03 5.46
C ASP A 73 13.37 -9.01 4.48
N LEU A 74 13.97 -9.12 3.29
CA LEU A 74 13.49 -9.98 2.21
C LEU A 74 13.46 -11.46 2.61
N GLY A 75 14.41 -11.93 3.42
CA GLY A 75 14.49 -13.33 3.85
C GLY A 75 13.36 -13.69 4.81
N LYS A 76 13.07 -12.80 5.77
CA LYS A 76 11.92 -12.93 6.69
C LYS A 76 10.61 -12.91 5.93
N TRP A 77 10.46 -12.01 4.94
CA TRP A 77 9.26 -11.94 4.12
C TRP A 77 9.05 -13.22 3.29
N LEU A 78 10.08 -13.69 2.57
CA LEU A 78 10.03 -14.91 1.76
C LEU A 78 9.60 -16.12 2.60
N LYS A 79 10.21 -16.32 3.78
CA LYS A 79 9.87 -17.40 4.71
C LYS A 79 8.40 -17.38 5.14
N ARG A 80 7.82 -16.19 5.35
CA ARG A 80 6.41 -16.01 5.75
C ARG A 80 5.42 -16.30 4.62
N VAL A 81 5.76 -15.92 3.38
CA VAL A 81 4.91 -16.20 2.19
C VAL A 81 5.14 -17.60 1.59
N GLY A 82 5.85 -18.49 2.31
CA GLY A 82 6.09 -19.87 1.89
C GLY A 82 7.06 -20.01 0.72
N ARG A 83 7.97 -19.04 0.54
CA ARG A 83 8.97 -19.01 -0.53
C ARG A 83 10.37 -19.07 0.08
N SER A 84 11.31 -19.75 -0.58
CA SER A 84 12.72 -19.76 -0.19
C SER A 84 13.53 -18.88 -1.14
N SER A 85 14.46 -18.12 -0.59
CA SER A 85 15.57 -17.53 -1.34
C SER A 85 16.53 -18.66 -1.69
N GLY A 86 16.52 -19.06 -2.97
CA GLY A 86 17.54 -19.95 -3.55
C GLY A 86 18.76 -19.16 -3.96
#